data_AF-A0AAW5WV51-F1
#
_entry.id   AF-A0AAW5WV51-F1
#
_cell.length_a   1.000
_cell.length_b   1.000
_cell.length_c   1.000
_cell.angle_alpha   90.00
_cell.angle_beta   90.00
_cell.angle_gamma   90.00
#
_symmetry.space_group_name_H-M   'P 1'
#
loop_
_entity.id
_entity.type
_entity.pdbx_description
1 polymer ?
#
loop_
_entity_poly.entity_id
_entity_poly.type
_entity_poly.pdbx_seq_one_letter_code
_entity_poly.pdbx_strand_id
1 'polypeptide(L)'
;MSLKSTSGNVAFYPITQGPIELQNKLAQNFPEYVDPVSHKDAESPLRTDWTRLGQSPSWNGRQAFINQFNATYGTQSADWWSVRQIHHIRPRIYDGTDDFNNLLPVPNANHYLITSWFRNY
;
A
#
# COMPACT_ATOMS: atom_id res chain seq x y z
N MET A 1 31.28 15.61 54.48
CA MET A 1 31.46 15.40 53.03
C MET A 1 30.26 16.02 52.32
N SER A 2 30.48 17.10 51.56
CA SER A 2 29.41 17.74 50.78
C SER A 2 29.37 17.10 49.40
N LEU A 3 28.24 16.48 49.04
CA LEU A 3 28.00 15.98 47.69
C LEU A 3 27.71 17.19 46.80
N LYS A 4 28.67 17.56 45.94
CA LYS A 4 28.41 18.46 44.82
C LYS A 4 27.46 17.74 43.86
N SER A 5 26.19 18.16 43.85
CA SER A 5 25.29 17.88 42.73
C SER A 5 25.77 18.71 41.53
N THR A 6 26.47 18.07 40.60
CA THR A 6 26.63 18.61 39.25
C THR A 6 25.32 18.35 38.50
N SER A 7 24.40 19.31 38.57
CA SER A 7 23.28 19.42 37.63
C SER A 7 23.85 19.79 36.26
N GLY A 8 24.40 18.80 35.56
CA GLY A 8 24.71 18.93 34.14
C GLY A 8 23.39 19.17 33.41
N ASN A 9 23.25 20.32 32.77
CA ASN A 9 22.18 20.57 31.82
C ASN A 9 22.29 19.54 30.70
N VAL A 10 21.53 18.45 30.78
CA VAL A 10 21.40 17.50 29.68
C VAL A 10 20.56 18.21 28.63
N ALA A 11 21.19 18.60 27.52
CA ALA A 11 20.48 19.23 26.41
C ALA A 11 19.55 18.18 25.78
N PHE A 12 18.25 18.37 25.94
CA PHE A 12 17.24 17.60 25.23
C PHE A 12 17.05 18.26 23.86
N TYR A 13 17.43 17.55 22.80
CA TYR A 13 17.14 17.95 21.43
C TYR A 13 15.86 17.25 21.00
N PRO A 14 14.74 17.97 20.82
CA PRO A 14 13.53 17.36 20.29
C PRO A 14 13.82 16.86 18.87
N ILE A 15 13.62 15.57 18.64
CA ILE A 15 13.64 15.01 17.29
C ILE A 15 12.26 15.29 16.72
N THR A 16 12.17 16.18 15.73
CA THR A 16 10.94 16.33 14.96
C THR A 16 10.71 15.03 14.20
N GLN A 17 9.63 14.33 14.52
CA GLN A 17 9.28 13.10 13.84
C GLN A 17 9.00 13.43 12.36
N GLY A 18 9.76 12.80 11.46
CA GLY A 18 9.51 12.89 10.02
C GLY A 18 8.17 12.22 9.64
N PRO A 19 7.80 12.22 8.36
CA PRO A 19 6.64 11.48 7.89
C PRO A 19 6.73 10.01 8.33
N ILE A 20 5.61 9.47 8.82
CA ILE A 20 5.51 8.04 9.17
C ILE A 20 5.28 7.30 7.85
N GLU A 21 6.28 6.59 7.38
CA GLU A 21 6.18 5.74 6.19
C GLU A 21 5.66 4.34 6.59
N LEU A 22 4.81 3.75 5.76
CA LEU A 22 4.35 2.39 5.98
C LEU A 22 5.50 1.41 5.74
N GLN A 23 5.84 0.61 6.75
CA GLN A 23 6.94 -0.34 6.70
C GLN A 23 6.48 -1.77 6.95
N ASN A 24 7.11 -2.73 6.26
CA ASN A 24 6.91 -4.15 6.52
C ASN A 24 7.81 -4.63 7.69
N LYS A 25 7.75 -5.93 8.04
CA LYS A 25 8.55 -6.53 9.13
C LYS A 25 10.06 -6.48 8.93
N LEU A 26 10.52 -6.12 7.72
CA LEU A 26 11.94 -5.89 7.42
C LEU A 26 12.31 -4.40 7.38
N ALA A 27 11.44 -3.51 7.88
CA ALA A 27 11.60 -2.06 7.84
C ALA A 27 11.78 -1.51 6.40
N GLN A 28 11.20 -2.18 5.41
CA GLN A 28 11.19 -1.68 4.03
C GLN A 28 9.95 -0.79 3.83
N ASN A 29 10.16 0.40 3.29
CA ASN A 29 9.08 1.34 2.99
C ASN A 29 8.18 0.79 1.89
N PHE A 30 6.88 1.11 1.97
CA PHE A 30 5.91 0.69 0.97
C PHE A 30 6.22 1.36 -0.37
N PRO A 31 6.20 0.62 -1.49
CA PRO A 31 6.40 1.20 -2.81
C PRO A 31 5.13 1.96 -3.24
N GLU A 32 5.07 3.23 -2.88
CA GLU A 32 3.98 4.16 -3.21
C GLU A 32 3.60 4.14 -4.70
N TYR A 33 2.30 4.19 -4.96
CA TYR A 33 1.76 4.34 -6.30
C TYR A 33 0.38 4.98 -6.26
N VAL A 34 0.20 6.03 -7.08
CA VAL A 34 -1.08 6.68 -7.34
C VAL A 34 -1.46 6.42 -8.79
N ASP A 35 -2.65 5.87 -9.01
CA ASP A 35 -3.16 5.65 -10.36
C ASP A 35 -3.42 7.00 -11.07
N PRO A 36 -2.85 7.27 -12.25
CA PRO A 36 -2.95 8.57 -12.90
C PRO A 36 -4.35 8.91 -13.43
N VAL A 37 -5.27 7.94 -13.47
CA VAL A 37 -6.62 8.13 -14.03
C VAL A 37 -7.67 8.24 -12.92
N SER A 38 -7.68 7.32 -11.96
CA SER A 38 -8.62 7.32 -10.84
C SER A 38 -8.13 8.11 -9.63
N HIS A 39 -6.84 8.45 -9.58
CA HIS A 39 -6.16 9.08 -8.44
C HIS A 39 -6.24 8.26 -7.13
N LYS A 40 -6.60 6.98 -7.22
CA LYS A 40 -6.52 6.07 -6.08
C LYS A 40 -5.07 5.83 -5.71
N ASP A 41 -4.81 5.93 -4.41
CA ASP A 41 -3.54 5.63 -3.79
C ASP A 41 -3.54 4.19 -3.24
N ALA A 42 -2.43 3.49 -3.47
CA ALA A 42 -2.20 2.15 -2.96
C ALA A 42 -1.82 2.13 -1.47
N GLU A 43 -1.30 3.21 -0.89
CA GLU A 43 -0.73 3.22 0.46
C GLU A 43 -1.67 3.75 1.55
N SER A 44 -2.23 4.95 1.40
CA SER A 44 -3.03 5.63 2.44
C SER A 44 -4.17 4.80 3.04
N PRO A 45 -4.84 3.89 2.29
CA PRO A 45 -5.87 3.01 2.86
C PRO A 45 -5.33 1.81 3.65
N LEU A 46 -4.03 1.53 3.57
CA LEU A 46 -3.43 0.35 4.18
C LEU A 46 -3.38 0.48 5.70
N ARG A 47 -3.59 -0.65 6.35
CA ARG A 47 -3.35 -0.80 7.79
C ARG A 47 -2.36 -1.93 8.02
N THR A 48 -1.75 -1.96 9.20
CA THR A 48 -0.75 -2.96 9.61
C THR A 48 -1.31 -4.01 10.57
N ASP A 49 -2.62 -4.03 10.80
CA ASP A 49 -3.31 -4.89 11.77
C ASP A 49 -4.03 -6.10 11.14
N TRP A 50 -3.91 -6.29 9.82
CA TRP A 50 -4.61 -7.38 9.13
C TRP A 50 -4.09 -8.77 9.50
N THR A 51 -5.03 -9.65 9.78
CA THR A 51 -4.75 -11.07 9.98
C THR A 51 -4.71 -11.80 8.65
N ARG A 52 -3.69 -12.65 8.47
CA ARG A 52 -3.58 -13.50 7.29
C ARG A 52 -4.56 -14.67 7.36
N LEU A 53 -5.32 -14.86 6.29
CA LEU A 53 -6.19 -16.03 6.12
C LEU A 53 -5.37 -17.29 5.85
N GLY A 54 -5.96 -18.46 6.13
CA GLY A 54 -5.35 -19.76 5.79
C GLY A 54 -5.24 -19.98 4.28
N GLN A 55 -6.16 -19.41 3.50
CA GLN A 55 -6.19 -19.47 2.05
C GLN A 55 -6.69 -18.15 1.47
N SER A 56 -6.17 -17.78 0.30
CA SER A 56 -6.67 -16.62 -0.43
C SER A 56 -8.04 -16.94 -1.06
N PRO A 57 -9.07 -16.12 -0.84
CA PRO A 57 -10.32 -16.18 -1.62
C PRO A 57 -10.06 -16.11 -3.12
N SER A 58 -10.95 -16.71 -3.92
CA SER A 58 -10.92 -16.60 -5.39
C SER A 58 -11.14 -15.15 -5.85
N TRP A 59 -10.65 -14.82 -7.05
CA TRP A 59 -10.87 -13.51 -7.68
C TRP A 59 -11.96 -13.62 -8.74
N ASN A 60 -12.91 -12.69 -8.75
CA ASN A 60 -13.95 -12.59 -9.78
C ASN A 60 -13.44 -12.21 -11.18
N GLY A 61 -12.17 -11.81 -11.29
CA GLY A 61 -11.46 -11.67 -12.55
C GLY A 61 -11.34 -10.24 -13.08
N ARG A 62 -10.52 -10.11 -14.12
CA ARG A 62 -10.07 -8.82 -14.68
C ARG A 62 -11.17 -7.98 -15.32
N GLN A 63 -12.08 -8.63 -16.04
CA GLN A 63 -12.99 -7.93 -16.96
C GLN A 63 -14.04 -7.08 -16.21
N ALA A 64 -14.53 -7.55 -15.06
CA ALA A 64 -15.52 -6.82 -14.27
C ALA A 64 -14.97 -5.46 -13.81
N PHE A 65 -13.72 -5.45 -13.31
CA PHE A 65 -13.04 -4.22 -12.94
C PHE A 65 -12.84 -3.28 -14.13
N ILE A 66 -12.36 -3.78 -15.28
CA ILE A 66 -12.13 -2.95 -16.48
C ILE A 66 -13.43 -2.27 -16.92
N ASN A 67 -14.54 -3.01 -16.94
CA ASN A 67 -15.84 -2.47 -17.32
C ASN A 67 -16.25 -1.32 -16.39
N GLN A 68 -16.16 -1.51 -15.08
CA GLN A 68 -16.51 -0.49 -14.10
C GLN A 68 -15.55 0.71 -14.14
N PHE A 69 -14.26 0.46 -14.33
CA PHE A 69 -13.24 1.50 -14.46
C PHE A 69 -13.51 2.38 -15.69
N ASN A 70 -13.74 1.76 -16.84
CA ASN A 70 -14.04 2.49 -18.08
C ASN A 70 -15.37 3.26 -17.98
N ALA A 71 -16.38 2.70 -17.30
CA ALA A 71 -17.65 3.38 -17.07
C ALA A 71 -17.51 4.61 -16.15
N THR A 72 -16.56 4.57 -15.20
CA THR A 72 -16.37 5.64 -14.20
C THR A 72 -15.40 6.72 -14.68
N TYR A 73 -14.30 6.34 -15.34
CA TYR A 73 -13.19 7.24 -15.67
C TYR A 73 -12.92 7.40 -17.17
N GLY A 74 -13.76 6.81 -18.02
CA GLY A 74 -13.57 6.79 -19.46
C GLY A 74 -12.72 5.62 -19.93
N THR A 75 -12.94 5.23 -21.18
CA THR A 75 -12.33 4.03 -21.76
C THR A 75 -10.83 4.20 -22.00
N GLN A 76 -10.04 3.30 -21.44
CA GLN A 76 -8.60 3.23 -21.70
C GLN A 76 -8.29 2.28 -22.88
N SER A 77 -7.20 2.55 -23.60
CA SER A 77 -6.79 1.74 -24.76
C SER A 77 -6.32 0.34 -24.36
N ALA A 78 -6.33 -0.59 -25.32
CA ALA A 78 -5.78 -1.93 -25.12
C ALA A 78 -4.29 -1.88 -24.71
N ASP A 79 -3.50 -1.00 -25.32
CA ASP A 79 -2.09 -0.80 -24.98
C ASP A 79 -1.93 -0.33 -23.53
N TRP A 80 -2.79 0.57 -23.06
CA TRP A 80 -2.76 1.04 -21.68
C TRP A 80 -3.02 -0.10 -20.68
N TRP A 81 -3.98 -0.98 -21.00
CA TRP A 81 -4.27 -2.17 -20.20
C TRP A 81 -3.20 -3.25 -20.31
N SER A 82 -2.52 -3.38 -21.45
CA SER A 82 -1.51 -4.44 -21.70
C SER A 82 -0.32 -4.38 -20.75
N VAL A 83 0.02 -3.18 -20.26
CA VAL A 83 1.15 -2.93 -19.36
C VAL A 83 0.75 -2.82 -17.88
N ARG A 84 -0.52 -3.10 -17.54
CA ARG A 84 -1.08 -2.94 -16.19
C ARG A 84 -1.75 -4.20 -15.67
N GLN A 85 -1.47 -4.55 -14.42
CA GLN A 85 -2.25 -5.51 -13.63
C GLN A 85 -3.33 -4.78 -12.84
N ILE A 86 -4.32 -5.54 -12.36
CA ILE A 86 -5.26 -5.04 -11.36
C ILE A 86 -4.75 -5.49 -10.00
N HIS A 87 -4.53 -4.53 -9.12
CA HIS A 87 -4.04 -4.75 -7.78
C HIS A 87 -5.17 -4.65 -6.77
N HIS A 88 -5.15 -5.53 -5.77
CA HIS A 88 -5.96 -5.41 -4.57
C HIS A 88 -5.20 -4.58 -3.53
N ILE A 89 -5.69 -3.38 -3.18
CA ILE A 89 -5.10 -2.48 -2.17
C ILE A 89 -4.89 -3.25 -0.86
N ARG A 90 -5.97 -3.79 -0.29
CA ARG A 90 -5.90 -4.86 0.72
C ARG A 90 -5.84 -6.19 -0.04
N PRO A 91 -4.76 -6.98 0.05
CA PRO A 91 -4.68 -8.26 -0.65
C PRO A 91 -5.72 -9.26 -0.15
N ARG A 92 -6.22 -10.12 -1.04
CA ARG A 92 -7.24 -11.15 -0.71
C ARG A 92 -6.83 -12.09 0.42
N ILE A 93 -5.55 -12.47 0.51
CA ILE A 93 -5.03 -13.30 1.61
C ILE A 93 -5.13 -12.62 2.98
N TYR A 94 -5.28 -11.30 3.01
CA TYR A 94 -5.51 -10.52 4.21
C TYR A 94 -6.97 -10.06 4.31
N ASP A 95 -7.91 -10.78 3.69
CA ASP A 95 -9.35 -10.48 3.68
C ASP A 95 -9.73 -9.20 2.89
N GLY A 96 -8.96 -8.90 1.84
CA GLY A 96 -9.36 -7.94 0.81
C GLY A 96 -10.44 -8.48 -0.12
N THR A 97 -11.43 -7.65 -0.46
CA THR A 97 -12.55 -8.00 -1.34
C THR A 97 -12.25 -7.65 -2.81
N ASP A 98 -13.07 -8.17 -3.72
CA ASP A 98 -13.02 -7.79 -5.14
C ASP A 98 -13.81 -6.51 -5.45
N ASP A 99 -14.17 -5.74 -4.41
CA ASP A 99 -14.89 -4.49 -4.57
C ASP A 99 -14.04 -3.48 -5.33
N PHE A 100 -14.67 -2.72 -6.23
CA PHE A 100 -13.98 -1.72 -7.04
C PHE A 100 -13.13 -0.74 -6.23
N ASN A 101 -13.54 -0.41 -5.01
CA ASN A 101 -12.79 0.48 -4.12
C ASN A 101 -11.54 -0.16 -3.52
N ASN A 102 -11.46 -1.49 -3.45
CA ASN A 102 -10.27 -2.23 -3.06
C ASN A 102 -9.36 -2.54 -4.26
N LEU A 103 -9.72 -2.11 -5.47
CA LEU A 103 -9.00 -2.41 -6.69
C LEU A 103 -8.47 -1.13 -7.36
N LEU A 104 -7.28 -1.22 -7.96
CA LEU A 104 -6.73 -0.20 -8.84
C LEU A 104 -5.83 -0.81 -9.94
N PRO A 105 -5.66 -0.15 -11.09
CA PRO A 105 -4.73 -0.60 -12.12
C PRO A 105 -3.31 -0.10 -11.80
N VAL A 106 -2.34 -1.00 -11.90
CA VAL A 106 -0.95 -0.73 -11.55
C VAL A 106 -0.02 -1.24 -12.65
N PRO A 107 1.00 -0.46 -13.09
CA PRO A 107 2.01 -0.93 -14.02
C PRO A 107 2.66 -2.23 -13.52
N ASN A 108 2.97 -3.14 -14.44
CA ASN A 108 3.47 -4.48 -14.09
C ASN A 108 4.69 -4.45 -13.13
N ALA A 109 5.61 -3.49 -13.31
CA ALA A 109 6.77 -3.31 -12.44
C ALA A 109 6.38 -2.90 -11.00
N ASN A 110 5.54 -1.89 -10.86
CA ASN A 110 5.03 -1.44 -9.56
C ASN A 110 4.22 -2.55 -8.87
N HIS A 111 3.39 -3.27 -9.62
CA HIS A 111 2.62 -4.41 -9.09
C HIS A 111 3.55 -5.48 -8.48
N TYR A 112 4.69 -5.76 -9.12
CA TYR A 112 5.69 -6.69 -8.60
C TYR A 112 6.33 -6.19 -7.30
N LEU A 113 6.67 -4.90 -7.22
CA LEU A 113 7.24 -4.29 -6.02
C LEU A 113 6.26 -4.37 -4.84
N ILE A 114 5.01 -3.94 -5.04
CA ILE A 114 3.97 -3.97 -4.00
C ILE A 114 3.72 -5.42 -3.53
N THR A 115 3.58 -6.36 -4.48
CA THR A 115 3.38 -7.79 -4.14
C THR A 115 4.56 -8.36 -3.35
N SER A 116 5.79 -7.95 -3.68
CA SER A 116 7.00 -8.39 -2.97
C SER A 116 7.06 -7.82 -1.56
N TRP A 117 6.62 -6.57 -1.36
CA TRP A 117 6.55 -5.94 -0.05
C TRP A 117 5.61 -6.71 0.91
N PHE A 118 4.44 -7.13 0.43
CA PHE A 118 3.46 -7.89 1.22
C PHE A 118 3.90 -9.31 1.63
N ARG A 119 5.03 -9.82 1.10
CA ARG A 119 5.63 -11.08 1.57
C ARG A 119 6.15 -10.98 3.00
N ASN A 120 6.47 -9.77 3.44
CA ASN A 120 7.00 -9.49 4.78
C ASN A 120 6.04 -8.63 5.62
N TYR A 121 4.76 -8.53 5.22
CA TYR A 121 3.72 -7.83 5.99
C TYR A 121 3.48 -8.52 7.34
#